data_AF-A0A3R8JJW9-F1
#
_entry.id   AF-A0A3R8JJW9-F1
#
_cell.length_a   1.000
_cell.length_b   1.000
_cell.length_c   1.000
_cell.angle_alpha   90.00
_cell.angle_beta   90.00
_cell.angle_gamma   90.00
#
_symmetry.space_group_name_H-M   'P 1'
#
loop_
_entity.id
_entity.type
_entity.pdbx_description
1 polymer ?
#
loop_
_entity_poly.entity_id
_entity_poly.type
_entity_poly.pdbx_seq_one_letter_code
_entity_poly.pdbx_strand_id
1 'polypeptide(L)'
;MQEKDVDVKAAAEPSVQELRERSYEFGLPDYLQHDLDAYKEGLEKGSSLLDCLWGELYGSINTAEISAGAITPEHADYLRKKFLWGGQEN
;
A
#
# COMPACT_ATOMS: atom_id res chain seq x y z
N MET A 1 -41.85 27.66 -2.11
CA MET A 1 -40.43 27.42 -1.81
C MET A 1 -40.39 26.34 -0.75
N GLN A 2 -40.00 25.12 -1.12
CA GLN A 2 -39.64 24.08 -0.17
C GLN A 2 -38.13 23.98 -0.25
N GLU A 3 -37.45 24.38 0.82
CA GLU A 3 -36.01 24.18 0.98
C GLU A 3 -35.77 22.67 1.08
N LYS A 4 -34.89 22.14 0.24
CA LYS A 4 -34.49 20.74 0.27
C LYS A 4 -33.26 20.65 1.14
N ASP A 5 -33.41 20.02 2.30
CA ASP A 5 -32.30 19.60 3.14
C ASP A 5 -31.39 18.67 2.33
N VAL A 6 -30.16 19.14 2.08
CA VAL A 6 -29.08 18.31 1.54
C VAL A 6 -28.43 17.62 2.72
N ASP A 7 -28.76 16.33 2.90
CA ASP A 7 -28.05 15.44 3.81
C ASP A 7 -26.65 15.18 3.23
N VAL A 8 -25.70 16.06 3.55
CA VAL A 8 -24.28 15.79 3.34
C VAL A 8 -23.86 14.83 4.44
N LYS A 9 -23.84 13.53 4.14
CA LYS A 9 -23.14 12.53 4.97
C LYS A 9 -21.67 12.92 5.06
N ALA A 10 -21.27 13.52 6.18
CA ALA A 10 -19.87 13.80 6.46
C ALA A 10 -19.10 12.46 6.58
N ALA A 11 -18.10 12.25 5.72
CA ALA A 11 -17.14 11.17 5.93
C ALA A 11 -16.37 11.47 7.22
N ALA A 12 -16.30 10.51 8.15
CA ALA A 12 -15.55 10.66 9.39
C ALA A 12 -14.07 10.95 9.09
N GLU A 13 -13.43 11.80 9.89
CA GLU A 13 -12.00 12.08 9.72
C GLU A 13 -11.17 10.82 9.97
N PRO A 14 -10.12 10.55 9.15
CA PRO A 14 -9.25 9.39 9.34
C PRO A 14 -8.48 9.51 10.66
N SER A 15 -8.34 8.40 11.35
CA SER A 15 -7.51 8.28 12.54
C SER A 15 -6.03 8.53 12.25
N VAL A 16 -5.27 8.86 13.29
CA VAL A 16 -3.80 9.03 13.20
C VAL A 16 -3.12 7.76 12.68
N GLN A 17 -3.65 6.58 13.03
CA GLN A 17 -3.11 5.31 12.57
C GLN A 17 -3.30 5.14 11.06
N GLU A 18 -4.51 5.42 10.54
CA GLU A 18 -4.79 5.36 9.11
C GLU A 18 -3.94 6.36 8.31
N LEU A 19 -3.70 7.56 8.86
CA LEU A 19 -2.82 8.56 8.25
C LEU A 19 -1.36 8.08 8.20
N ARG A 20 -0.87 7.48 9.29
CA ARG A 20 0.49 6.90 9.34
C ARG A 20 0.63 5.77 8.34
N GLU A 21 -0.33 4.86 8.30
CA GLU A 21 -0.34 3.73 7.35
C GLU A 21 -0.37 4.20 5.90
N ARG A 22 -1.18 5.21 5.58
CA ARG A 22 -1.20 5.79 4.23
C ARG A 22 0.14 6.43 3.84
N SER A 23 0.93 6.91 4.82
CA SER A 23 2.25 7.47 4.53
C SER A 23 3.26 6.41 4.09
N TYR A 24 3.02 5.13 4.40
CA TYR A 24 3.91 4.02 4.04
C TYR A 24 3.94 3.68 2.56
N GLU A 25 3.04 4.23 1.75
CA GLU A 25 3.06 4.00 0.30
C GLU A 25 3.89 5.03 -0.48
N PHE A 26 4.49 6.01 0.21
CA PHE A 26 5.20 7.12 -0.42
C PHE A 26 6.57 7.33 0.22
N GLY A 27 7.49 7.96 -0.52
CA GLY A 27 8.85 8.21 -0.03
C GLY A 27 9.67 6.94 0.15
N LEU A 28 9.31 5.87 -0.55
CA LEU A 28 10.06 4.62 -0.57
C LEU A 28 11.38 4.82 -1.35
N PRO A 29 12.43 4.03 -1.05
CA PRO A 29 13.59 3.94 -1.92
C PRO A 29 13.18 3.64 -3.37
N ASP A 30 13.85 4.23 -4.35
CA ASP A 30 13.46 4.17 -5.77
C ASP A 30 13.18 2.74 -6.27
N TYR A 31 14.00 1.77 -5.87
CA TYR A 31 13.82 0.36 -6.26
C TYR A 31 12.54 -0.24 -5.67
N LEU A 32 12.22 0.07 -4.41
CA LEU A 32 11.03 -0.44 -3.75
C LEU A 32 9.76 0.23 -4.32
N GLN A 33 9.83 1.54 -4.61
CA GLN A 33 8.73 2.24 -5.27
C GLN A 33 8.45 1.65 -6.64
N HIS A 34 9.50 1.42 -7.44
CA HIS A 34 9.40 0.81 -8.76
C HIS A 34 8.69 -0.55 -8.72
N ASP A 35 9.11 -1.44 -7.82
CA ASP A 35 8.54 -2.79 -7.74
C ASP A 35 7.11 -2.78 -7.19
N LEU A 36 6.80 -1.83 -6.28
CA LEU A 36 5.44 -1.63 -5.80
C LEU A 36 4.51 -1.17 -6.93
N ASP A 37 4.96 -0.22 -7.74
CA ASP A 37 4.18 0.31 -8.87
C ASP A 37 4.01 -0.75 -9.96
N ALA A 38 5.07 -1.51 -10.28
CA ALA A 38 5.01 -2.61 -11.24
C ALA A 38 4.03 -3.71 -10.80
N TYR A 39 4.01 -4.04 -9.51
CA TYR A 39 3.04 -5.00 -8.96
C TYR A 39 1.60 -4.48 -9.04
N LYS A 40 1.36 -3.21 -8.67
CA LYS A 40 0.05 -2.56 -8.78
C LYS A 40 -0.46 -2.54 -10.22
N GLU A 41 0.40 -2.17 -11.18
CA GLU A 41 0.10 -2.20 -12.61
C GLU A 41 -0.18 -3.62 -13.10
N GLY A 42 0.60 -4.61 -12.65
CA GLY A 42 0.38 -6.02 -12.96
C GLY A 42 -0.98 -6.53 -12.50
N LEU A 43 -1.43 -6.12 -11.31
CA LEU A 43 -2.76 -6.43 -10.80
C LEU A 43 -3.85 -5.77 -11.65
N GLU A 44 -3.72 -4.48 -11.95
CA GLU A 44 -4.69 -3.72 -12.75
C GLU A 44 -4.86 -4.31 -14.15
N LYS A 45 -3.76 -4.73 -14.79
CA LYS A 45 -3.74 -5.26 -16.15
C LYS A 45 -4.00 -6.76 -16.24
N GLY A 46 -4.13 -7.46 -15.10
CA GLY A 46 -4.26 -8.91 -15.09
C GLY A 46 -3.04 -9.60 -15.72
N SER A 47 -1.84 -9.13 -15.41
CA SER A 47 -0.59 -9.64 -15.97
C SER A 47 -0.42 -11.14 -15.73
N SER A 48 0.05 -11.86 -16.75
CA SER A 48 0.41 -13.27 -16.62
C SER A 48 1.68 -13.51 -15.79
N LEU A 49 2.38 -12.44 -15.38
CA LEU A 49 3.63 -12.47 -14.62
C LEU A 49 3.43 -12.02 -13.16
N LEU A 50 2.21 -12.09 -12.63
CA LEU A 50 1.90 -11.65 -11.28
C LEU A 50 2.71 -12.37 -10.19
N ASP A 51 3.08 -13.63 -10.41
CA ASP A 51 3.94 -14.41 -9.53
C ASP A 51 5.38 -13.86 -9.49
N CYS A 52 5.92 -13.46 -10.65
CA CYS A 52 7.22 -12.79 -10.72
C CYS A 52 7.19 -11.44 -10.02
N LEU A 53 6.20 -10.60 -10.33
CA LEU A 53 6.06 -9.27 -9.74
C LEU A 53 5.85 -9.34 -8.22
N TRP A 54 5.12 -10.35 -7.74
CA TRP A 54 4.96 -10.61 -6.31
C TRP A 54 6.32 -10.91 -5.65
N GLY A 55 7.13 -11.75 -6.29
CA GLY A 55 8.46 -12.11 -5.81
C GLY A 55 9.43 -10.93 -5.78
N GLU A 56 9.40 -10.09 -6.82
CA GLU A 56 10.18 -8.85 -6.93
C GLU A 56 9.83 -7.90 -5.79
N LEU A 57 8.55 -7.58 -5.61
CA LEU A 57 8.09 -6.70 -4.53
C LEU A 57 8.42 -7.28 -3.14
N TYR A 58 8.19 -8.58 -2.92
CA TYR A 58 8.55 -9.22 -1.65
C TYR A 58 10.05 -9.10 -1.35
N GLY A 59 10.90 -9.35 -2.36
CA GLY A 59 12.34 -9.19 -2.27
C GLY A 59 12.75 -7.76 -1.91
N SER A 60 12.20 -6.78 -2.62
CA SER A 60 12.51 -5.36 -2.40
C SER A 60 12.08 -4.86 -1.02
N ILE A 61 10.92 -5.31 -0.50
CA ILE A 61 10.50 -5.02 0.87
C ILE A 61 11.52 -5.59 1.87
N ASN A 62 11.96 -6.84 1.69
CA ASN A 62 12.95 -7.45 2.60
C ASN A 62 14.30 -6.74 2.54
N THR A 63 14.76 -6.36 1.34
CA THR A 63 16.02 -5.60 1.19
C THR A 63 15.92 -4.24 1.88
N ALA A 64 14.80 -3.54 1.73
CA ALA A 64 14.56 -2.26 2.39
C ALA A 64 14.53 -2.39 3.92
N GLU A 65 13.92 -3.44 4.46
CA GLU A 65 13.85 -3.69 5.91
C GLU A 65 15.20 -4.17 6.48
N ILE A 66 15.78 -5.23 5.92
CA ILE A 66 16.84 -6.00 6.58
C ILE A 66 18.23 -5.50 6.17
N SER A 67 18.45 -5.30 4.86
CA SER A 67 19.78 -5.00 4.34
C SER A 67 20.08 -3.50 4.33
N ALA A 68 19.14 -2.69 3.86
CA ALA A 68 19.28 -1.24 3.76
C ALA A 68 18.85 -0.50 5.03
N GLY A 69 17.93 -1.08 5.82
CA GLY A 69 17.35 -0.41 6.98
C GLY A 69 16.59 0.87 6.64
N ALA A 70 16.04 0.95 5.42
CA ALA A 70 15.37 2.13 4.88
C ALA A 70 13.91 2.26 5.34
N ILE A 71 13.28 1.15 5.74
CA ILE A 71 11.91 1.12 6.29
C ILE A 71 11.90 0.31 7.60
N THR A 72 10.92 0.60 8.46
CA THR A 72 10.77 -0.15 9.73
C THR A 72 10.06 -1.50 9.50
N PRO A 73 10.17 -2.45 10.44
CA PRO A 73 9.41 -3.70 10.37
C PRO A 73 7.90 -3.48 10.25
N GLU A 74 7.33 -2.48 10.94
CA GLU A 74 5.90 -2.17 10.85
C GLU A 74 5.51 -1.65 9.46
N HIS A 75 6.37 -0.87 8.83
CA HIS A 75 6.20 -0.38 7.46
C HIS A 75 6.25 -1.54 6.46
N ALA A 76 7.25 -2.42 6.60
CA ALA A 76 7.37 -3.61 5.76
C ALA A 76 6.15 -4.53 5.90
N ASP A 77 5.69 -4.78 7.13
CA ASP A 77 4.48 -5.56 7.40
C ASP A 77 3.22 -4.95 6.80
N TYR A 78 3.07 -3.61 6.86
CA TYR A 78 1.97 -2.93 6.20
C TYR A 78 1.95 -3.21 4.70
N LEU A 79 3.09 -3.05 4.02
CA LEU A 79 3.20 -3.27 2.58
C LEU A 79 2.86 -4.72 2.20
N ARG A 80 3.39 -5.71 2.94
CA ARG A 80 3.09 -7.12 2.68
C ARG A 80 1.61 -7.45 2.91
N LYS A 81 1.03 -7.00 4.02
CA LYS A 81 -0.40 -7.23 4.33
C LYS A 81 -1.30 -6.66 3.26
N LYS A 82 -1.05 -5.41 2.87
CA LYS A 82 -1.90 -4.69 1.93
C LYS A 82 -1.79 -5.22 0.51
N PHE A 83 -0.57 -5.47 0.03
CA PHE A 83 -0.36 -5.79 -1.39
C PHE A 83 -0.15 -7.28 -1.65
N LEU A 84 0.55 -8.00 -0.78
CA LEU A 84 1.00 -9.37 -1.08
C LEU A 84 0.10 -10.47 -0.51
N TRP A 85 -0.64 -10.19 0.57
CA TRP A 85 -1.46 -11.18 1.28
C TRP A 85 -2.97 -10.97 1.14
N GLY A 86 -3.39 -10.09 0.22
CA GLY A 86 -4.81 -9.89 -0.10
C GLY A 86 -5.59 -9.08 0.93
N GLY A 87 -4.93 -8.25 1.75
CA GLY A 87 -5.60 -7.27 2.60
C GLY A 87 -6.62 -7.88 3.58
N GLN A 88 -6.24 -8.91 4.33
CA GLN A 88 -7.10 -9.38 5.43
C GLN A 88 -7.12 -8.33 6.55
N GLU A 89 -8.13 -7.47 6.51
CA GLU A 89 -8.61 -6.75 7.69
C GLU A 89 -9.26 -7.77 8.64
N ASN A 90 -8.83 -7.81 9.89
CA ASN A 90 -9.55 -8.46 11.00
C ASN A 90 -10.30 -7.39 11.77
#